data_AF-K8XJ82-F1
#
_entry.id   AF-K8XJ82-F1
#
_cell.length_a   1.000
_cell.length_b   1.000
_cell.length_c   1.000
_cell.angle_alpha   90.00
_cell.angle_beta   90.00
_cell.angle_gamma   90.00
#
_symmetry.space_group_name_H-M   'P 1'
#
loop_
_entity.id
_entity.type
_entity.pdbx_description
1 polymer ?
#
loop_
_entity_poly.entity_id
_entity_poly.type
_entity_poly.pdbx_seq_one_letter_code
_entity_poly.pdbx_strand_id
1 'polypeptide(L)'
;MDGPTSPPPPSLELLYQAVADRRLEYENLLWQVPALSLTAQAFLFSIALSQGNDSLARIGSSLLALVVSIISIMLMASHRQAELRDTRWLELFEQEELRAGQWGAHGEAFRARNENVDLDAGWAGTVMPLRHIFRAWVAGLGMFGLAAILVIVKTSLTLLF
;
A
#
# COMPACT_ATOMS: atom_id res chain seq x y z
N MET A 1 28.50 27.66 -2.28
CA MET A 1 27.33 27.16 -3.04
C MET A 1 26.16 27.49 -2.17
N ASP A 2 25.52 28.58 -2.51
CA ASP A 2 24.84 29.40 -1.51
C ASP A 2 23.40 28.92 -1.47
N GLY A 3 23.04 28.30 -0.34
CA GLY A 3 21.66 27.92 -0.04
C GLY A 3 20.72 29.13 -0.08
N PRO A 4 19.40 28.92 0.08
CA PRO A 4 18.44 30.00 0.03
C PRO A 4 18.87 31.15 0.96
N THR A 5 19.04 32.35 0.38
CA THR A 5 19.65 33.52 1.03
C THR A 5 18.75 34.19 2.07
N SER A 6 17.58 33.64 2.35
CA SER A 6 16.64 34.11 3.37
C SER A 6 15.81 32.93 3.90
N PRO A 7 15.56 32.85 5.21
CA PRO A 7 14.66 31.85 5.76
C PRO A 7 13.25 32.03 5.17
N PRO A 8 12.52 30.92 4.94
CA PRO A 8 11.16 31.01 4.44
C PRO A 8 10.27 31.84 5.37
N PRO A 9 9.24 32.52 4.84
CA PRO A 9 8.32 33.28 5.68
C PRO A 9 7.62 32.33 6.67
N PRO A 10 7.30 32.78 7.90
CA PRO A 10 6.71 31.93 8.94
C PRO A 10 5.41 31.21 8.52
N SER A 11 4.65 31.80 7.59
CA SER A 11 3.44 31.21 7.01
C SER A 11 3.72 29.97 6.17
N LEU A 12 4.88 29.93 5.50
CA LEU A 12 5.27 28.80 4.66
C LEU A 12 5.76 27.62 5.52
N GLU A 13 6.47 27.90 6.62
CA GLU A 13 6.83 26.87 7.61
C GLU A 13 5.58 26.22 8.21
N LEU A 14 4.59 27.02 8.60
CA LEU A 14 3.29 26.52 9.08
C LEU A 14 2.55 25.68 8.04
N LEU A 15 2.56 26.09 6.76
CA LEU A 15 1.96 25.33 5.67
C LEU A 15 2.65 23.98 5.48
N TYR A 16 3.99 23.96 5.44
CA TYR A 16 4.77 22.74 5.33
C TYR A 16 4.51 21.79 6.50
N GLN A 17 4.47 22.32 7.72
CA GLN A 17 4.16 21.53 8.91
C GLN A 17 2.75 20.94 8.85
N ALA A 18 1.74 21.73 8.48
CA ALA A 18 0.37 21.23 8.33
C ALA A 18 0.26 20.11 7.27
N VAL A 19 1.01 20.21 6.17
CA VAL A 19 1.06 19.16 5.14
C VAL A 19 1.75 17.90 5.67
N ALA A 20 2.84 18.04 6.42
CA ALA A 20 3.56 16.93 7.04
C ALA A 20 2.71 16.21 8.11
N ASP A 21 2.00 16.96 8.96
CA ASP A 21 1.11 16.42 9.98
C ASP A 21 -0.03 15.61 9.36
N ARG A 22 -0.66 16.14 8.31
CA ARG A 22 -1.67 15.41 7.52
C ARG A 22 -1.11 14.11 6.96
N ARG A 23 0.14 14.11 6.49
CA ARG A 23 0.78 12.91 5.95
C ARG A 23 1.02 11.86 7.03
N LEU A 24 1.49 12.27 8.21
CA LEU A 24 1.71 11.36 9.33
C LEU A 24 0.41 10.68 9.78
N GLU A 25 -0.68 11.42 9.88
CA GLU A 25 -1.99 10.87 10.22
C GLU A 25 -2.46 9.84 9.18
N TYR A 26 -2.29 10.17 7.89
CA TYR A 26 -2.62 9.27 6.79
C TYR A 26 -1.79 7.98 6.81
N GLU A 27 -0.47 8.08 7.02
CA GLU A 27 0.43 6.92 7.12
C GLU A 27 0.03 6.00 8.29
N ASN A 28 -0.34 6.56 9.43
CA ASN A 28 -0.77 5.78 10.59
C ASN A 28 -2.02 4.93 10.29
N LEU A 29 -2.98 5.48 9.53
CA LEU A 29 -4.14 4.72 9.07
C LEU A 29 -3.75 3.68 8.01
N LEU A 30 -2.82 4.02 7.12
CA LEU A 30 -2.37 3.15 6.04
C LEU A 30 -1.72 1.86 6.57
N TRP A 31 -0.90 1.95 7.62
CA TRP A 31 -0.25 0.79 8.22
C TRP A 31 -1.21 -0.20 8.90
N GLN A 32 -2.46 0.21 9.18
CA GLN A 32 -3.47 -0.67 9.77
C GLN A 32 -4.14 -1.58 8.74
N VAL A 33 -4.26 -1.12 7.48
CA VAL A 33 -4.95 -1.85 6.41
C VAL A 33 -4.32 -3.23 6.16
N PRO A 34 -2.98 -3.39 6.12
CA PRO A 34 -2.37 -4.70 5.96
C PRO A 34 -2.69 -5.68 7.09
N ALA A 35 -2.59 -5.22 8.34
CA ALA A 35 -2.85 -6.06 9.50
C ALA A 35 -4.30 -6.55 9.54
N LEU A 36 -5.26 -5.64 9.31
CA LEU A 36 -6.68 -5.96 9.33
C LEU A 36 -7.07 -6.88 8.17
N SER A 37 -6.57 -6.62 6.96
CA SER A 37 -6.88 -7.46 5.79
C SER A 37 -6.33 -8.88 5.95
N LEU A 38 -5.08 -9.05 6.38
CA LEU A 38 -4.50 -10.38 6.62
C LEU A 38 -5.20 -11.12 7.76
N THR A 39 -5.58 -10.42 8.83
CA THR A 39 -6.32 -11.01 9.96
C THR A 39 -7.69 -11.50 9.53
N ALA A 40 -8.43 -10.68 8.77
CA ALA A 40 -9.73 -11.05 8.22
C ALA A 40 -9.60 -12.28 7.30
N GLN A 41 -8.60 -12.31 6.42
CA GLN A 41 -8.33 -13.48 5.57
C GLN A 41 -8.06 -14.74 6.39
N ALA A 42 -7.16 -14.67 7.37
CA ALA A 42 -6.83 -15.82 8.22
C ALA A 42 -8.07 -16.35 8.98
N PHE A 43 -8.89 -15.45 9.53
CA PHE A 43 -10.13 -15.81 10.21
C PHE A 43 -11.14 -16.49 9.27
N LEU A 44 -11.38 -15.93 8.09
CA LEU A 44 -12.32 -16.49 7.13
C LEU A 44 -11.86 -17.84 6.60
N PHE A 45 -10.56 -18.00 6.33
CA PHE A 45 -10.00 -19.28 5.93
C PHE A 45 -10.02 -20.33 7.03
N SER A 46 -9.87 -19.94 8.30
CA SER A 46 -10.06 -20.85 9.43
C SER A 46 -11.46 -21.47 9.40
N ILE A 47 -12.49 -20.68 9.13
CA ILE A 47 -13.87 -21.18 8.98
C ILE A 47 -14.01 -22.05 7.72
N ALA A 48 -13.47 -21.59 6.58
CA ALA A 48 -13.63 -22.26 5.29
C ALA A 48 -12.94 -23.64 5.23
N LEU A 49 -11.83 -23.80 5.97
CA LEU A 49 -11.00 -25.00 5.98
C LEU A 49 -11.24 -25.89 7.21
N SER A 50 -12.00 -25.43 8.21
CA SER A 50 -12.33 -26.23 9.40
C SER A 50 -13.08 -27.52 9.03
N GLN A 51 -12.69 -28.62 9.68
CA GLN A 51 -13.38 -29.89 9.54
C GLN A 51 -14.70 -29.84 10.33
N GLY A 52 -15.79 -30.30 9.72
CA GLY A 52 -17.11 -30.36 10.37
C GLY A 52 -18.00 -29.12 10.18
N ASN A 53 -17.54 -28.08 9.46
CA ASN A 53 -18.39 -26.97 9.08
C ASN A 53 -19.30 -27.33 7.89
N ASP A 54 -20.55 -26.87 7.96
CA ASP A 54 -21.53 -27.00 6.89
C ASP A 54 -21.02 -26.36 5.59
N SER A 55 -21.38 -26.97 4.45
CA SER A 55 -20.97 -26.49 3.13
C SER A 55 -21.35 -25.03 2.87
N LEU A 56 -22.48 -24.57 3.44
CA LEU A 56 -22.90 -23.17 3.38
C LEU A 56 -21.94 -22.23 4.13
N ALA A 57 -21.47 -22.61 5.32
CA ALA A 57 -20.51 -21.81 6.08
C ALA A 57 -19.17 -21.70 5.33
N ARG A 58 -18.75 -22.78 4.66
CA ARG A 58 -17.52 -22.80 3.86
C ARG A 58 -17.61 -21.93 2.60
N ILE A 59 -18.73 -22.00 1.88
CA ILE A 59 -18.98 -21.15 0.71
C ILE A 59 -19.10 -19.69 1.13
N GLY A 60 -19.88 -19.40 2.18
CA GLY A 60 -20.09 -18.04 2.67
C GLY A 60 -18.80 -17.36 3.15
N SER A 61 -17.99 -18.06 3.97
CA SER A 61 -16.69 -17.55 4.42
C SER A 61 -15.69 -17.35 3.28
N SER A 62 -15.66 -18.27 2.30
CA SER A 62 -14.81 -18.14 1.11
C SER A 62 -15.23 -16.97 0.21
N LEU A 63 -16.54 -16.77 0.01
CA LEU A 63 -17.04 -15.64 -0.76
C LEU A 63 -16.67 -14.31 -0.09
N LEU A 64 -16.80 -14.24 1.23
CA LEU A 64 -16.40 -13.05 1.98
C LEU A 64 -14.87 -12.84 1.89
N ALA A 65 -14.06 -13.90 1.94
CA ALA A 65 -12.62 -13.82 1.77
C ALA A 65 -12.24 -13.27 0.39
N LEU A 66 -12.94 -13.70 -0.66
CA LEU A 66 -12.76 -13.17 -2.02
C LEU A 66 -13.10 -11.67 -2.09
N VAL A 67 -14.23 -11.25 -1.52
CA VAL A 67 -14.63 -9.84 -1.46
C VAL A 67 -13.60 -9.01 -0.69
N VAL A 68 -13.16 -9.48 0.48
CA VAL A 68 -12.14 -8.81 1.31
C VAL A 68 -10.82 -8.66 0.56
N SER A 69 -10.42 -9.66 -0.23
CA SER A 69 -9.22 -9.58 -1.07
C SER A 69 -9.35 -8.47 -2.12
N ILE A 70 -10.46 -8.43 -2.85
CA ILE A 70 -10.71 -7.42 -3.90
C ILE A 70 -10.72 -6.01 -3.31
N ILE A 71 -11.49 -5.78 -2.24
CA ILE A 71 -11.57 -4.43 -1.63
C ILE A 71 -10.22 -3.99 -1.06
N SER A 72 -9.41 -4.93 -0.52
CA SER A 72 -8.07 -4.62 0.00
C SER A 72 -7.10 -4.25 -1.11
N ILE A 73 -7.20 -4.90 -2.28
CA ILE A 73 -6.44 -4.51 -3.47
C ILE A 73 -6.85 -3.11 -3.94
N MET A 74 -8.16 -2.85 -4.06
CA MET A 74 -8.68 -1.55 -4.50
C MET A 74 -8.27 -0.42 -3.56
N LEU A 75 -8.37 -0.66 -2.25
CA LEU A 75 -7.98 0.30 -1.23
C LEU A 75 -6.48 0.63 -1.34
N MET A 76 -5.61 -0.38 -1.45
CA MET A 76 -4.17 -0.15 -1.63
C MET A 76 -3.84 0.56 -2.95
N ALA A 77 -4.56 0.25 -4.03
CA ALA A 77 -4.41 0.95 -5.30
C ALA A 77 -4.80 2.44 -5.19
N SER A 78 -5.88 2.74 -4.47
CA SER A 78 -6.29 4.11 -4.15
C SER A 78 -5.23 4.85 -3.34
N HIS A 79 -4.66 4.20 -2.31
CA HIS A 79 -3.57 4.76 -1.52
C HIS A 79 -2.33 5.06 -2.39
N ARG A 80 -1.95 4.12 -3.26
CA ARG A 80 -0.83 4.33 -4.18
C ARG A 80 -1.07 5.49 -5.13
N GLN A 81 -2.30 5.67 -5.62
CA GLN A 81 -2.65 6.83 -6.45
C GLN A 81 -2.58 8.14 -5.67
N ALA A 82 -3.06 8.16 -4.43
CA ALA A 82 -2.98 9.33 -3.56
C ALA A 82 -1.52 9.73 -3.28
N GLU A 83 -0.66 8.76 -2.95
CA GLU A 83 0.77 8.98 -2.75
C GLU A 83 1.45 9.61 -3.98
N LEU A 84 1.15 9.08 -5.18
CA LEU A 84 1.72 9.61 -6.43
C LEU A 84 1.23 11.04 -6.72
N ARG A 85 -0.03 11.34 -6.42
CA ARG A 85 -0.60 12.70 -6.57
C ARG A 85 0.02 13.69 -5.59
N ASP A 86 0.18 13.28 -4.33
CA ASP A 86 0.76 14.07 -3.25
C ASP A 86 2.24 14.38 -3.56
N THR A 87 3.02 13.37 -3.97
CA THR A 87 4.42 13.53 -4.40
C THR A 87 4.54 14.50 -5.57
N ARG A 88 3.67 14.39 -6.58
CA ARG A 88 3.68 15.28 -7.75
C ARG A 88 3.29 16.71 -7.38
N TRP A 89 2.31 16.88 -6.49
CA TRP A 89 1.89 18.20 -6.03
C TRP A 89 3.02 18.88 -5.24
N LEU A 90 3.70 18.15 -4.34
CA LEU A 90 4.85 18.65 -3.59
C LEU A 90 6.02 19.02 -4.51
N GLU A 91 6.32 18.20 -5.52
CA GLU A 91 7.35 18.49 -6.52
C GLU A 91 7.06 19.82 -7.25
N LEU A 92 5.82 20.02 -7.71
CA LEU A 92 5.41 21.27 -8.37
C LEU A 92 5.52 22.45 -7.42
N PHE A 93 5.05 22.31 -6.19
CA PHE A 93 5.11 23.37 -5.18
C PHE A 93 6.55 23.77 -4.83
N GLU A 94 7.45 22.80 -4.66
CA GLU A 94 8.87 23.03 -4.40
C GLU A 94 9.58 23.73 -5.58
N GLN A 95 9.20 23.40 -6.81
CA GLN A 95 9.77 24.02 -8.00
C GLN A 95 9.23 25.43 -8.25
N GLU A 96 7.92 25.64 -8.11
CA GLU A 96 7.25 26.90 -8.42
C GLU A 96 7.44 27.95 -7.32
N GLU A 97 7.23 27.57 -6.06
CA GLU A 97 7.19 28.52 -4.94
C GLU A 97 8.55 28.67 -4.26
N LEU A 98 9.25 27.55 -4.01
CA LEU A 98 10.56 27.56 -3.35
C LEU A 98 11.74 27.72 -4.31
N ARG A 99 11.51 27.55 -5.63
CA ARG A 99 12.57 27.51 -6.64
C ARG A 99 13.70 26.54 -6.26
N ALA A 100 13.33 25.40 -5.67
CA ALA A 100 14.27 24.48 -5.05
C ALA A 100 15.29 23.88 -6.03
N GLY A 101 14.99 23.88 -7.34
CA GLY A 101 15.88 23.35 -8.37
C GLY A 101 16.27 21.90 -8.07
N GLN A 102 17.56 21.62 -7.99
CA GLN A 102 18.07 20.27 -7.68
C GLN A 102 18.03 19.90 -6.18
N TRP A 103 17.55 20.79 -5.31
CA TRP A 103 17.41 20.58 -3.87
C TRP A 103 15.99 20.18 -3.43
N GLY A 104 15.06 19.99 -4.37
CA GLY A 104 13.74 19.47 -4.06
C GLY A 104 13.81 18.16 -3.27
N ALA A 105 13.05 18.09 -2.18
CA ALA A 105 12.97 16.91 -1.33
C ALA A 105 11.99 15.86 -1.91
N HIS A 106 11.22 16.24 -2.92
CA HIS A 106 10.26 15.38 -3.61
C HIS A 106 10.49 15.35 -5.12
N GLY A 107 9.93 14.34 -5.78
CA GLY A 107 9.93 14.25 -7.26
C GLY A 107 11.22 13.72 -7.88
N GLU A 108 11.46 14.09 -9.13
CA GLU A 108 12.58 13.57 -9.94
C GLU A 108 13.95 14.03 -9.41
N ALA A 109 14.04 15.24 -8.85
CA ALA A 109 15.28 15.76 -8.27
C ALA A 109 15.75 14.92 -7.06
N PHE A 110 14.81 14.52 -6.19
CA PHE A 110 15.09 13.62 -5.07
C PHE A 110 15.38 12.20 -5.55
N ARG A 111 14.62 11.71 -6.54
CA ARG A 111 14.79 10.36 -7.08
C ARG A 111 16.15 10.17 -7.72
N ALA A 112 16.60 11.11 -8.55
CA ALA A 112 17.93 11.08 -9.18
C ALA A 112 19.07 11.08 -8.14
N ARG A 113 18.85 11.72 -6.98
CA ARG A 113 19.82 11.72 -5.87
C ARG A 113 19.84 10.39 -5.11
N ASN A 114 18.68 9.76 -4.95
CA ASN A 114 18.51 8.57 -4.11
C ASN A 114 18.47 7.23 -4.87
N GLU A 115 18.55 7.23 -6.20
CA GLU A 115 18.51 6.01 -7.02
C GLU A 115 19.66 5.03 -6.72
N ASN A 116 20.74 5.50 -6.07
CA ASN A 116 21.91 4.72 -5.71
C ASN A 116 22.01 4.38 -4.21
N VAL A 117 20.96 4.59 -3.41
CA VAL A 117 20.99 4.24 -1.99
C VAL A 117 20.72 2.73 -1.86
N ASP A 118 21.75 1.97 -1.51
CA ASP A 118 21.61 0.56 -1.12
C ASP A 118 20.80 0.46 0.17
N LEU A 119 19.85 -0.46 0.20
CA LEU A 119 18.93 -0.66 1.32
C LEU A 119 19.61 -1.40 2.48
N ASP A 120 20.86 -1.85 2.30
CA ASP A 120 21.61 -2.70 3.24
C ASP A 120 20.78 -3.92 3.72
N ALA A 121 19.85 -4.36 2.87
CA ALA A 121 18.94 -5.46 3.14
C ALA A 121 19.52 -6.81 2.66
N GLY A 122 20.82 -6.84 2.34
CA GLY A 122 21.53 -8.00 1.82
C GLY A 122 20.83 -8.65 0.62
N TRP A 123 20.63 -9.97 0.70
CA TRP A 123 19.96 -10.73 -0.37
C TRP A 123 18.50 -10.30 -0.60
N ALA A 124 17.80 -9.84 0.44
CA ALA A 124 16.40 -9.42 0.32
C ALA A 124 16.26 -8.13 -0.52
N GLY A 125 17.20 -7.20 -0.40
CA GLY A 125 17.25 -5.98 -1.22
C GLY A 125 17.47 -6.27 -2.71
N THR A 126 18.15 -7.38 -3.02
CA THR A 126 18.37 -7.83 -4.40
C THR A 126 17.14 -8.54 -4.98
N VAL A 127 16.44 -9.33 -4.16
CA VAL A 127 15.27 -10.13 -4.60
C VAL A 127 13.98 -9.29 -4.70
N MET A 128 13.79 -8.30 -3.82
CA MET A 128 12.63 -7.40 -3.85
C MET A 128 13.04 -5.94 -3.79
N PRO A 129 13.32 -5.31 -4.95
CA PRO A 129 13.50 -3.88 -4.98
C PRO A 129 12.16 -3.19 -4.65
N LEU A 130 12.18 -2.14 -3.81
CA LEU A 130 10.98 -1.45 -3.26
C LEU A 130 9.91 -1.12 -4.31
N ARG A 131 10.33 -0.86 -5.55
CA ARG A 131 9.46 -0.64 -6.72
C ARG A 131 8.44 -1.76 -6.99
N HIS A 132 8.65 -2.97 -6.46
CA HIS A 132 7.78 -4.12 -6.66
C HIS A 132 6.87 -4.43 -5.46
N ILE A 133 6.97 -3.71 -4.34
CA ILE A 133 6.19 -4.03 -3.12
C ILE A 133 4.68 -3.99 -3.39
N PHE A 134 4.20 -3.01 -4.16
CA PHE A 134 2.79 -2.97 -4.57
C PHE A 134 2.38 -4.22 -5.37
N ARG A 135 3.24 -4.72 -6.25
CA ARG A 135 2.95 -5.95 -7.02
C ARG A 135 2.93 -7.18 -6.11
N ALA A 136 3.86 -7.26 -5.15
CA ALA A 136 3.87 -8.34 -4.16
C ALA A 136 2.59 -8.34 -3.31
N TRP A 137 2.11 -7.16 -2.90
CA TRP A 137 0.84 -6.99 -2.19
C TRP A 137 -0.35 -7.52 -3.00
N VAL A 138 -0.48 -7.06 -4.25
CA VAL A 138 -1.55 -7.49 -5.16
C VAL A 138 -1.47 -8.99 -5.41
N ALA A 139 -0.28 -9.55 -5.61
CA ALA A 139 -0.09 -10.99 -5.81
C ALA A 139 -0.50 -11.80 -4.57
N GLY A 140 -0.12 -11.36 -3.37
CA GLY A 140 -0.47 -12.02 -2.12
C GLY A 140 -1.99 -12.06 -1.89
N LEU A 141 -2.68 -10.93 -2.04
CA LEU A 141 -4.14 -10.88 -1.96
C LEU A 141 -4.81 -11.67 -3.09
N GLY A 142 -4.26 -11.62 -4.30
CA GLY A 142 -4.72 -12.41 -5.44
C GLY A 142 -4.67 -13.91 -5.16
N MET A 143 -3.63 -14.40 -4.47
CA MET A 143 -3.52 -15.80 -4.05
C MET A 143 -4.62 -16.19 -3.05
N PHE A 144 -4.95 -15.34 -2.08
CA PHE A 144 -6.09 -15.57 -1.18
C PHE A 144 -7.42 -15.60 -1.95
N GLY A 145 -7.61 -14.68 -2.90
CA GLY A 145 -8.81 -14.69 -3.77
C GLY A 145 -8.92 -15.98 -4.58
N LEU A 146 -7.81 -16.44 -5.16
CA LEU A 146 -7.77 -17.71 -5.89
C LEU A 146 -8.09 -18.91 -4.98
N ALA A 147 -7.50 -18.95 -3.77
CA ALA A 147 -7.78 -20.01 -2.81
C ALA A 147 -9.27 -20.05 -2.42
N ALA A 148 -9.89 -18.88 -2.23
CA ALA A 148 -11.32 -18.78 -1.96
C ALA A 148 -12.17 -19.36 -3.11
N ILE A 149 -11.84 -19.03 -4.37
CA ILE A 149 -12.51 -19.59 -5.55
C ILE A 149 -12.37 -21.12 -5.58
N LEU A 150 -11.17 -21.65 -5.31
CA LEU A 150 -10.94 -23.09 -5.27
C LEU A 150 -11.79 -23.80 -4.20
N VAL A 151 -11.92 -23.20 -3.00
CA VAL A 151 -12.76 -23.76 -1.94
C VAL A 151 -14.23 -23.74 -2.35
N ILE A 152 -14.73 -22.66 -2.95
CA ILE A 152 -16.11 -22.56 -3.44
C ILE A 152 -16.38 -23.67 -4.47
N VAL A 153 -15.54 -23.75 -5.51
CA VAL A 153 -15.71 -24.74 -6.59
C VAL A 153 -15.68 -26.16 -6.04
N LYS A 154 -14.69 -26.50 -5.21
CA LYS A 154 -14.57 -27.83 -4.61
C LYS A 154 -15.81 -28.17 -3.78
N THR A 155 -16.26 -27.25 -2.94
CA THR A 155 -17.41 -27.47 -2.05
C THR A 155 -18.70 -27.63 -2.84
N SER A 156 -18.91 -26.82 -3.89
CA SER A 156 -20.06 -26.95 -4.77
C SER A 156 -20.07 -28.26 -5.54
N LEU A 157 -18.91 -28.75 -6.02
CA LEU A 157 -18.82 -30.05 -6.68
C LEU A 157 -19.18 -31.20 -5.73
N THR A 158 -18.70 -31.17 -4.48
CA THR A 158 -19.04 -32.18 -3.47
C THR A 158 -20.53 -32.16 -3.07
N LEU A 159 -21.24 -31.06 -3.26
CA LEU A 159 -22.69 -31.00 -3.04
C LEU A 159 -23.50 -31.57 -4.22
N LEU A 160 -22.93 -31.59 -5.42
CA LEU A 160 -23.61 -31.98 -6.66
C LEU A 160 -23.40 -33.45 -7.05
N PHE A 161 -22.34 -34.09 -6.53
CA PHE A 161 -21.96 -35.49 -6.81
C PHE A 161 -21.86 -36.28 -5.50
#